data_AF-A0A2P5M0P0-F1
#
_entry.id   AF-A0A2P5M0P0-F1
#
_cell.length_a   1.000
_cell.length_b   1.000
_cell.length_c   1.000
_cell.angle_alpha   90.00
_cell.angle_beta   90.00
_cell.angle_gamma   90.00
#
_symmetry.space_group_name_H-M   'P 1'
#
loop_
_entity.id
_entity.type
_entity.pdbx_description
1 polymer ?
#
loop_
_entity_poly.entity_id
_entity_poly.type
_entity_poly.pdbx_seq_one_letter_code
_entity_poly.pdbx_strand_id
1 'polypeptide(L)'
;VTKEIAVNLLAYNLIRGNMAQAAILGNKIPRHLSFRSAVQFISEITADFLKRNGKALQSILLGILKAIASVPIGRQKRKKQPRAVKRRPKAYPLLTAPRYEIVV
;
A
#
# COMPACT_ATOMS: atom_id res chain seq x y z
N VAL A 1 -5.83 -9.12 -23.66
CA VAL A 1 -6.01 -9.74 -22.33
C VAL A 1 -4.73 -10.26 -21.70
N THR A 2 -4.04 -11.30 -22.20
CA THR A 2 -2.84 -11.86 -21.51
C THR A 2 -1.70 -10.84 -21.31
N LYS A 3 -1.41 -10.03 -22.34
CA LYS A 3 -0.41 -8.96 -22.28
C LYS A 3 -0.75 -7.88 -21.26
N GLU A 4 -2.02 -7.49 -21.15
CA GLU A 4 -2.47 -6.47 -20.19
C GLU A 4 -2.31 -6.96 -18.76
N ILE A 5 -2.68 -8.22 -18.50
CA ILE A 5 -2.48 -8.85 -17.18
C ILE A 5 -0.99 -8.89 -16.82
N ALA A 6 -0.13 -9.29 -17.78
CA ALA A 6 1.31 -9.35 -17.56
C ALA A 6 1.91 -7.97 -17.24
N VAL A 7 1.51 -6.92 -17.97
CA VAL A 7 1.96 -5.54 -17.72
C VAL A 7 1.51 -5.05 -16.35
N ASN A 8 0.25 -5.31 -15.98
CA ASN A 8 -0.27 -4.91 -14.66
C ASN A 8 0.46 -5.65 -13.52
N LEU A 9 0.75 -6.94 -13.70
CA LEU A 9 1.49 -7.73 -12.72
C LEU A 9 2.93 -7.22 -12.56
N LEU A 10 3.59 -6.90 -13.68
CA LEU A 10 4.93 -6.32 -13.69
C LEU A 10 4.95 -4.99 -12.94
N ALA A 11 4.05 -4.05 -13.29
CA ALA A 11 3.97 -2.76 -12.64
C ALA A 11 3.71 -2.88 -11.13
N TYR A 12 2.77 -3.74 -10.73
CA TYR A 12 2.49 -4.02 -9.33
C TYR A 12 3.73 -4.52 -8.58
N ASN A 13 4.46 -5.48 -9.15
CA ASN A 13 5.66 -6.05 -8.54
C ASN A 13 6.80 -5.02 -8.41
N LEU A 14 7.00 -4.17 -9.42
CA LEU A 14 7.99 -3.10 -9.37
C LEU A 14 7.71 -2.10 -8.24
N ILE A 15 6.45 -1.67 -8.11
CA ILE A 15 6.04 -0.78 -7.02
C ILE A 15 6.25 -1.47 -5.66
N ARG A 16 5.87 -2.74 -5.53
CA ARG A 16 6.07 -3.52 -4.29
C ARG A 16 7.55 -3.71 -3.94
N GLY A 17 8.41 -3.93 -4.92
CA GLY A 17 9.85 -4.00 -4.73
C GLY A 17 10.42 -2.68 -4.19
N ASN A 18 10.04 -1.55 -4.79
CA ASN A 18 10.44 -0.22 -4.31
C ASN A 18 9.92 0.07 -2.90
N MET A 19 8.68 -0.32 -2.58
CA MET A 19 8.15 -0.22 -1.23
C MET A 19 8.94 -1.06 -0.22
N ALA A 20 9.40 -2.26 -0.61
CA ALA A 20 10.22 -3.10 0.25
C ALA A 20 11.58 -2.45 0.56
N GLN A 21 12.24 -1.89 -0.45
CA GLN A 21 13.49 -1.14 -0.27
C GLN A 21 13.30 0.11 0.59
N ALA A 22 12.24 0.87 0.36
CA ALA A 22 11.88 2.03 1.18
C ALA A 22 11.63 1.63 2.64
N ALA A 23 10.95 0.50 2.87
CA ALA A 23 10.73 -0.04 4.21
C ALA A 23 12.03 -0.40 4.91
N ILE A 24 12.98 -1.03 4.23
CA ILE A 24 14.32 -1.33 4.79
C ILE A 24 15.02 -0.03 5.17
N LEU A 25 15.05 0.96 4.27
CA LEU A 25 15.69 2.27 4.52
C LEU A 25 15.05 3.04 5.68
N GLY A 26 13.73 2.91 5.84
CA GLY A 26 12.97 3.59 6.88
C GLY A 26 12.78 2.80 8.18
N ASN A 27 13.36 1.60 8.32
CA ASN A 27 13.09 0.66 9.41
C ASN A 27 11.58 0.42 9.65
N LYS A 28 10.81 0.21 8.57
CA LYS A 28 9.37 -0.04 8.59
C LYS A 28 9.03 -1.40 8.00
N ILE A 29 7.79 -1.85 8.23
CA ILE A 29 7.24 -3.05 7.59
C ILE A 29 6.68 -2.64 6.22
N PRO A 30 7.04 -3.31 5.10
CA PRO A 30 6.55 -2.94 3.76
C PRO A 30 5.03 -2.87 3.65
N ARG A 31 4.31 -3.78 4.35
CA ARG A 31 2.85 -3.81 4.41
C ARG A 31 2.22 -2.61 5.13
N HIS A 32 3.01 -1.84 5.89
CA HIS A 32 2.55 -0.63 6.56
C HIS A 32 2.78 0.63 5.73
N LEU A 33 3.34 0.54 4.53
CA LEU A 33 3.53 1.67 3.63
C LEU A 33 2.35 1.78 2.66
N SER A 34 1.98 3.01 2.30
CA SER A 34 0.86 3.23 1.39
C SER A 34 1.27 2.98 -0.06
N PHE A 35 0.60 2.00 -0.69
CA PHE A 35 0.81 1.67 -2.09
C PHE A 35 0.44 2.85 -3.01
N ARG A 36 -0.65 3.56 -2.69
CA ARG A 36 -1.11 4.70 -3.49
C ARG A 36 -0.07 5.83 -3.55
N SER A 37 0.54 6.16 -2.41
CA SER A 37 1.58 7.18 -2.37
C SER A 37 2.85 6.72 -3.07
N ALA A 38 3.21 5.43 -3.00
CA ALA A 38 4.33 4.90 -3.77
C ALA A 38 4.11 5.05 -5.29
N VAL A 39 2.92 4.71 -5.78
CA VAL A 39 2.53 4.95 -7.19
C VAL A 39 2.66 6.43 -7.53
N GLN A 40 2.09 7.32 -6.71
CA GLN A 40 2.09 8.75 -6.96
C GLN A 40 3.51 9.31 -7.06
N PHE A 41 4.38 9.04 -6.08
CA PHE A 41 5.76 9.53 -6.08
C PHE A 41 6.56 9.02 -7.29
N ILE A 42 6.39 7.75 -7.65
CA ILE A 42 7.07 7.18 -8.82
C ILE A 42 6.57 7.87 -10.09
N SER A 43 5.26 8.03 -10.26
CA SER A 43 4.65 8.67 -11.43
C SER A 43 5.10 10.12 -11.59
N GLU A 44 5.11 10.90 -10.51
CA GLU A 44 5.49 12.32 -10.53
C GLU A 44 6.96 12.53 -10.94
N ILE A 45 7.85 11.61 -10.57
CA ILE A 45 9.29 11.77 -10.80
C ILE A 45 9.75 11.13 -12.10
N THR A 46 8.93 10.31 -12.77
CA THR A 46 9.29 9.68 -14.06
C THR A 46 9.88 10.66 -15.07
N ALA A 47 9.29 11.85 -15.21
CA ALA A 47 9.75 12.88 -16.16
C ALA A 47 11.12 13.48 -15.80
N ASP A 48 11.42 13.63 -14.51
CA ASP A 48 12.69 14.16 -14.02
C ASP A 48 13.80 13.09 -14.03
N PHE A 49 13.41 11.83 -13.89
CA PHE A 49 14.30 10.68 -13.95
C PHE A 49 15.01 10.58 -15.30
N LEU A 50 14.28 10.83 -16.39
CA LEU A 50 14.81 10.76 -17.76
C LEU A 50 15.83 11.86 -18.08
N LYS A 51 15.86 12.94 -17.31
CA LYS A 51 16.70 14.12 -17.55
C LYS A 51 18.01 14.10 -16.76
N ARG A 52 18.21 13.14 -15.86
CA ARG A 52 19.29 13.18 -14.86
C ARG A 52 20.06 11.87 -14.86
N ASN A 53 21.38 11.98 -14.76
CA ASN A 53 22.29 10.84 -14.80
C ASN A 53 23.29 10.84 -13.63
N GLY A 54 23.90 9.69 -13.37
CA GLY A 54 24.96 9.54 -12.38
C GLY A 54 24.52 9.87 -10.95
N LYS A 55 25.33 10.66 -10.24
CA LYS A 55 25.10 11.00 -8.82
C LYS A 55 23.77 11.71 -8.56
N ALA A 56 23.33 12.54 -9.51
CA ALA A 56 22.06 13.27 -9.39
C ALA A 56 20.84 12.34 -9.48
N LEU A 57 20.95 11.24 -10.23
CA LEU A 57 19.91 10.22 -10.30
C LEU A 57 19.81 9.45 -8.98
N GLN A 58 20.97 9.08 -8.42
CA GLN A 58 21.05 8.32 -7.18
C GLN A 58 20.49 9.11 -5.98
N SER A 59 20.74 10.42 -5.92
CA SER A 59 20.20 11.27 -4.85
C SER A 59 18.67 11.35 -4.91
N ILE A 60 18.10 11.46 -6.11
CA ILE A 60 16.65 11.47 -6.32
C ILE A 60 16.04 10.13 -5.95
N LEU A 61 16.63 9.02 -6.40
CA LEU A 61 16.18 7.67 -6.02
C LEU A 61 16.12 7.50 -4.49
N LEU A 62 17.17 7.90 -3.79
CA LEU A 62 17.18 7.86 -2.33
C LEU A 62 16.13 8.79 -1.71
N GLY A 63 15.92 9.97 -2.29
CA GLY A 63 14.87 10.90 -1.88
C GLY A 63 13.47 10.29 -2.02
N ILE A 64 13.18 9.63 -3.14
CA ILE A 64 11.92 8.92 -3.38
C ILE A 64 11.72 7.82 -2.36
N LEU A 65 12.72 6.96 -2.15
CA LEU A 65 12.60 5.86 -1.21
C LEU A 65 12.34 6.37 0.22
N LYS A 66 12.98 7.48 0.61
CA LYS A 66 12.68 8.17 1.89
C LYS A 66 11.26 8.72 1.93
N ALA A 67 10.76 9.32 0.85
CA ALA A 67 9.39 9.82 0.75
C ALA A 67 8.36 8.69 0.82
N ILE A 68 8.59 7.56 0.13
CA ILE A 68 7.74 6.37 0.23
C ILE A 68 7.73 5.86 1.68
N ALA A 69 8.90 5.81 2.32
CA ALA A 69 9.01 5.37 3.70
C ALA A 69 8.29 6.32 4.68
N SER A 70 8.17 7.61 4.38
CA SER A 70 7.57 8.59 5.28
C SER A 70 6.04 8.47 5.38
N VAL A 71 5.37 7.88 4.39
CA VAL A 71 3.91 7.79 4.31
C VAL A 71 3.38 6.38 4.69
N PRO A 72 3.03 6.15 5.97
CA PRO A 72 2.42 4.89 6.37
C PRO A 72 0.95 4.80 5.93
N ILE A 73 0.42 3.58 5.85
CA ILE A 73 -1.03 3.37 5.79
C ILE A 73 -1.67 3.80 7.10
N GLY A 74 -2.89 4.35 7.01
CA GLY A 74 -3.70 4.60 8.19
C GLY A 74 -3.97 3.31 8.95
N ARG A 75 -3.75 3.32 10.28
CA ARG A 75 -4.18 2.23 11.15
C ARG A 75 -5.67 2.36 11.44
N GLN A 76 -6.41 1.27 11.31
CA GLN A 76 -7.81 1.22 11.69
C GLN A 76 -7.91 1.36 13.21
N LYS A 77 -8.31 2.55 13.70
CA LYS A 77 -8.48 2.84 15.13
C LYS A 77 -9.70 2.14 15.74
N ARG A 78 -10.71 1.80 14.93
CA ARG A 78 -11.90 1.08 15.39
C ARG A 78 -11.56 -0.38 15.68
N LYS A 79 -12.10 -0.92 16.77
CA LYS A 79 -12.04 -2.36 17.09
C LYS A 79 -12.55 -3.18 15.91
N LYS A 80 -12.01 -4.40 15.73
CA LYS A 80 -12.53 -5.36 14.74
C LYS A 80 -13.99 -5.64 15.08
N GLN A 81 -14.85 -5.60 14.07
CA GLN A 81 -16.29 -5.75 14.21
C GLN A 81 -16.72 -7.09 13.59
N PRO A 82 -17.67 -7.82 14.20
CA PRO A 82 -18.06 -9.14 13.73
C PRO A 82 -18.67 -9.05 12.34
N ARG A 83 -18.36 -10.05 11.50
CA ARG A 83 -18.99 -10.20 10.19
C ARG A 83 -20.35 -10.86 10.35
N ALA A 84 -21.31 -10.10 10.88
CA ALA A 84 -22.67 -10.54 11.19
C ALA A 84 -23.74 -9.58 10.65
N VAL A 85 -24.94 -10.09 10.34
CA VAL A 85 -26.03 -9.37 9.67
C VAL A 85 -27.24 -9.23 10.60
N LYS A 86 -27.91 -8.08 10.57
CA LYS A 86 -29.08 -7.82 11.44
C LYS A 86 -30.31 -8.70 11.10
N ARG A 87 -30.59 -8.96 9.81
CA ARG A 87 -31.74 -9.77 9.34
C ARG A 87 -31.42 -10.45 7.99
N ARG A 88 -31.52 -11.80 7.89
CA ARG A 88 -31.55 -12.68 6.67
C ARG A 88 -30.60 -12.33 5.48
N PRO A 89 -30.76 -12.92 4.27
CA PRO A 89 -30.66 -14.34 3.89
C PRO A 89 -29.24 -14.70 3.41
N LYS A 90 -28.23 -13.90 3.76
CA LYS A 90 -26.83 -14.25 3.47
C LYS A 90 -26.36 -15.27 4.50
N ALA A 91 -25.46 -16.18 4.10
CA ALA A 91 -24.83 -17.17 4.98
C ALA A 91 -23.82 -16.52 5.96
N TYR A 92 -24.27 -15.52 6.73
CA TYR A 92 -23.53 -14.89 7.81
C TYR A 92 -24.30 -15.08 9.13
N PRO A 93 -23.59 -15.19 10.27
CA PRO A 93 -24.23 -15.22 11.58
C PRO A 93 -25.15 -14.01 11.79
N LEU A 94 -26.24 -14.21 12.53
CA LEU A 94 -27.13 -13.12 12.92
C LEU A 94 -26.45 -12.24 13.97
N LEU A 95 -26.61 -10.93 13.83
CA LEU A 95 -26.18 -9.96 14.82
C LEU A 95 -27.22 -9.88 15.94
N THR A 96 -27.07 -10.74 16.96
CA THR A 96 -28.00 -10.87 18.10
C THR A 96 -27.70 -9.90 19.24
N ALA A 97 -26.46 -9.41 19.35
CA ALA A 97 -26.03 -8.46 20.38
C ALA A 97 -25.41 -7.19 19.75
N PRO A 98 -25.30 -6.08 20.52
CA PRO A 98 -24.53 -4.93 20.13
C PRO A 98 -23.11 -5.31 19.69
N ARG A 99 -22.68 -4.66 18.64
CA ARG A 99 -21.42 -4.90 17.92
C ARG A 99 -20.14 -4.77 18.77
N TYR A 100 -20.21 -4.07 19.90
CA TYR A 100 -19.08 -3.89 20.83
C TYR A 100 -18.96 -5.03 21.85
N GLU A 101 -20.01 -5.84 22.03
CA GLU A 101 -20.05 -6.98 22.98
C GLU A 101 -19.64 -8.29 22.30
N ILE A 102 -19.82 -8.38 20.98
CA ILE A 102 -19.47 -9.57 20.21
C ILE A 102 -17.96 -9.54 19.91
N VAL A 103 -17.23 -10.46 20.53
CA VAL A 103 -15.81 -10.69 20.27
C VAL A 103 -15.65 -11.34 18.88
N VAL A 104 -14.69 -10.85 18.09
CA VAL A 104 -14.39 -11.31 16.72
C VAL A 104 -13.11 -12.13 16.67
#